data_AF-A0A7S3XRT1-F1
#
_entry.id   AF-A0A7S3XRT1-F1
#
_cell.length_a   1.000
_cell.length_b   1.000
_cell.length_c   1.000
_cell.angle_alpha   90.00
_cell.angle_beta   90.00
_cell.angle_gamma   90.00
#
_symmetry.space_group_name_H-M   'P 1'
#
loop_
_entity.id
_entity.type
_entity.pdbx_description
1 polymer ?
#
loop_
_entity_poly.entity_id
_entity_poly.type
_entity_poly.pdbx_seq_one_letter_code
_entity_poly.pdbx_strand_id
1 'polypeptide(L)'
;MGHDHDHGHSHSNSGHSHEHDSHGHSYQNAHDDNNHSHGHSHAHGANEDAGHNHGHSHIDGDGQGKKKRTASDEEHDDNQRRLKHAMIFVSVFMVIEVIGGVMAHSIAIMTDAAHLLTDISSFVMAIIAAKLARTPATKHLSYGLVRAEVLSALASTLLIWLLTGALVWEAIGRICDWFLGTAEPVDGKLMTGVAVMGLAVNVVLLAILGFGHGHGEGEGEEEGGDHGHSHEHGHGHSHFAAAAAAPKKLESLHPKVSDLVQYLYSEATNQLTSQVNCEITANGIETPLGILSIEQVEQGEDVLGQLHEELKKKKPRGAVLQQLSGNFYTAIPHNIGRSRTDISSAVIRDLGELAAKQELCQLMRDMLQVNSRGENVLFYTDRTAEQYEALGCSIDYVPPNSKEFKDMVKEMVESQKRSHGTIRTDAQKITGLYKVRREEEEQRFTKTIDNQVHLYHGSRPSNFVGLLSRGILLPKVVVSMGINRTDGGWLGDGIYFGNADTAFGYAHIGRRQTRLMLINKVALGKMQDYSKITYGIKQPKTGFNSCHGVAGTQFYDDEYVVYDERQQKIQYLVETR
;
A
#
# COMPACT_ATOMS: atom_id res chain seq x y z
N MET A 1 59.23 -4.76 43.46
CA MET A 1 59.85 -6.03 43.91
C MET A 1 58.84 -7.11 43.53
N GLY A 2 58.93 -7.74 42.37
CA GLY A 2 60.06 -8.56 41.87
C GLY A 2 59.90 -9.96 42.47
N HIS A 3 60.05 -11.09 41.81
CA HIS A 3 60.44 -11.55 40.47
C HIS A 3 59.81 -12.98 40.40
N ASP A 4 59.24 -13.47 39.30
CA ASP A 4 59.87 -13.96 38.06
C ASP A 4 60.54 -15.36 38.17
N HIS A 5 60.25 -16.19 37.15
CA HIS A 5 60.92 -17.44 36.68
C HIS A 5 60.63 -18.75 37.46
N ASP A 6 60.63 -19.96 36.88
CA ASP A 6 61.18 -20.47 35.61
C ASP A 6 60.67 -21.91 35.27
N HIS A 7 61.09 -22.40 34.09
CA HIS A 7 61.25 -23.77 33.56
C HIS A 7 60.27 -24.16 32.42
N GLY A 8 60.68 -24.56 31.21
CA GLY A 8 62.00 -24.81 30.62
C GLY A 8 61.98 -25.99 29.62
N HIS A 9 62.71 -25.85 28.49
CA HIS A 9 63.19 -26.87 27.50
C HIS A 9 62.26 -27.31 26.34
N SER A 10 62.68 -27.55 25.09
CA SER A 10 63.99 -27.46 24.38
C SER A 10 63.82 -27.56 22.84
N HIS A 11 64.84 -27.10 22.11
CA HIS A 11 65.00 -26.96 20.65
C HIS A 11 65.09 -28.26 19.80
N SER A 12 64.82 -28.13 18.49
CA SER A 12 65.74 -28.63 17.44
C SER A 12 65.61 -27.84 16.13
N ASN A 13 66.76 -27.47 15.57
CA ASN A 13 67.02 -26.63 14.41
C ASN A 13 67.44 -27.51 13.22
N SER A 14 67.03 -27.19 11.99
CA SER A 14 67.81 -27.49 10.77
C SER A 14 67.32 -26.61 9.61
N GLY A 15 68.17 -25.68 9.19
CA GLY A 15 67.99 -24.91 7.95
C GLY A 15 68.50 -25.65 6.72
N HIS A 16 68.15 -25.15 5.53
CA HIS A 16 69.10 -24.64 4.54
C HIS A 16 68.36 -23.96 3.37
N SER A 17 68.97 -22.85 2.95
CA SER A 17 68.67 -21.90 1.87
C SER A 17 69.08 -22.40 0.48
N HIS A 18 68.51 -21.82 -0.60
CA HIS A 18 69.26 -21.22 -1.72
C HIS A 18 68.36 -20.38 -2.65
N GLU A 19 68.88 -19.20 -3.01
CA GLU A 19 68.40 -18.17 -3.95
C GLU A 19 68.71 -18.50 -5.43
N HIS A 20 67.93 -17.96 -6.39
CA HIS A 20 68.31 -16.81 -7.25
C HIS A 20 67.48 -16.71 -8.57
N ASP A 21 67.02 -15.47 -8.81
CA ASP A 21 67.09 -14.68 -10.06
C ASP A 21 66.20 -14.92 -11.30
N SER A 22 65.18 -14.05 -11.39
CA SER A 22 64.97 -12.98 -12.40
C SER A 22 65.23 -13.22 -13.89
N HIS A 23 64.23 -12.87 -14.72
CA HIS A 23 64.35 -11.84 -15.77
C HIS A 23 62.94 -11.32 -16.16
N GLY A 24 62.84 -10.00 -16.36
CA GLY A 24 61.60 -9.28 -16.68
C GLY A 24 61.48 -8.85 -18.15
N HIS A 25 60.59 -7.85 -18.34
CA HIS A 25 60.25 -7.01 -19.51
C HIS A 25 58.73 -7.15 -19.84
N SER A 26 57.80 -6.17 -19.86
CA SER A 26 57.69 -4.70 -19.75
C SER A 26 56.99 -4.12 -20.99
N TYR A 27 55.81 -3.46 -20.78
CA TYR A 27 55.21 -2.33 -21.56
C TYR A 27 54.79 -2.55 -23.04
N GLN A 28 53.83 -1.88 -23.70
CA GLN A 28 52.70 -0.96 -23.41
C GLN A 28 51.92 -0.78 -24.76
N ASN A 29 50.64 -0.39 -24.66
CA ASN A 29 49.76 0.37 -25.58
C ASN A 29 50.24 0.76 -27.01
N ALA A 30 49.33 0.69 -28.01
CA ALA A 30 48.59 1.85 -28.56
C ALA A 30 47.92 1.55 -29.93
N HIS A 31 46.93 2.39 -30.23
CA HIS A 31 46.03 2.47 -31.40
C HIS A 31 46.72 2.64 -32.76
N ASP A 32 46.07 2.24 -33.87
CA ASP A 32 45.46 3.16 -34.86
C ASP A 32 44.95 2.47 -36.14
N ASP A 33 44.09 3.22 -36.82
CA ASP A 33 43.18 2.92 -37.92
C ASP A 33 43.78 2.58 -39.30
N ASN A 34 42.85 2.14 -40.17
CA ASN A 34 42.74 2.36 -41.62
C ASN A 34 43.30 1.33 -42.63
N ASN A 35 42.33 0.71 -43.31
CA ASN A 35 42.07 0.77 -44.76
C ASN A 35 43.14 0.25 -45.74
N HIS A 36 42.83 -0.84 -46.47
CA HIS A 36 42.54 -0.81 -47.92
C HIS A 36 42.48 -2.22 -48.56
N SER A 37 41.42 -2.38 -49.37
CA SER A 37 41.19 -3.19 -50.59
C SER A 37 42.22 -4.22 -51.11
N HIS A 38 41.70 -5.38 -51.54
CA HIS A 38 41.59 -5.93 -52.92
C HIS A 38 40.89 -7.31 -52.76
N GLY A 39 39.86 -7.75 -53.47
CA GLY A 39 39.46 -7.60 -54.87
C GLY A 39 39.63 -8.97 -55.54
N HIS A 40 38.55 -9.71 -55.82
CA HIS A 40 38.43 -10.58 -57.01
C HIS A 40 36.96 -10.96 -57.27
N SER A 41 36.66 -10.90 -58.56
CA SER A 41 35.40 -10.99 -59.28
C SER A 41 35.03 -12.43 -59.66
N HIS A 42 33.76 -12.68 -59.95
CA HIS A 42 33.29 -13.26 -61.22
C HIS A 42 31.81 -12.92 -61.45
N ALA A 43 31.50 -12.62 -62.71
CA ALA A 43 30.25 -12.07 -63.21
C ALA A 43 29.53 -13.05 -64.16
N HIS A 44 28.33 -12.63 -64.60
CA HIS A 44 27.48 -12.97 -65.76
C HIS A 44 26.05 -13.30 -65.28
N GLY A 45 24.95 -12.71 -65.74
CA GLY A 45 24.56 -11.67 -66.72
C GLY A 45 23.01 -11.58 -66.64
N ALA A 46 22.36 -10.42 -66.58
CA ALA A 46 22.00 -9.45 -67.65
C ALA A 46 20.54 -9.57 -68.15
N ASN A 47 19.73 -8.54 -67.82
CA ASN A 47 18.68 -7.82 -68.61
C ASN A 47 17.68 -7.16 -67.62
N GLU A 48 17.67 -5.82 -67.43
CA GLU A 48 17.05 -4.74 -68.26
C GLU A 48 15.50 -4.90 -68.32
N ASP A 49 14.62 -3.95 -67.95
CA ASP A 49 14.66 -2.49 -68.11
C ASP A 49 13.67 -1.70 -67.20
N ALA A 50 14.08 -0.46 -66.88
CA ALA A 50 13.37 0.82 -66.76
C ALA A 50 12.04 1.02 -65.97
N GLY A 51 12.06 2.06 -65.10
CA GLY A 51 10.99 3.08 -65.08
C GLY A 51 10.46 3.56 -63.73
N HIS A 52 11.08 4.60 -63.14
CA HIS A 52 10.44 5.48 -62.16
C HIS A 52 9.77 6.66 -62.86
N ASN A 53 8.49 6.96 -62.57
CA ASN A 53 8.05 8.35 -62.43
C ASN A 53 6.74 8.51 -61.62
N HIS A 54 6.65 9.67 -60.98
CA HIS A 54 5.62 10.19 -60.10
C HIS A 54 4.31 10.56 -60.81
N GLY A 55 3.19 10.36 -60.12
CA GLY A 55 1.89 10.92 -60.46
C GLY A 55 1.23 11.52 -59.22
N HIS A 56 1.34 12.85 -59.09
CA HIS A 56 0.51 13.65 -58.19
C HIS A 56 -0.92 13.71 -58.75
N SER A 57 -1.92 13.51 -57.89
CA SER A 57 -3.24 14.12 -58.07
C SER A 57 -3.70 14.67 -56.72
N HIS A 58 -3.82 16.00 -56.67
CA HIS A 58 -4.58 16.73 -55.66
C HIS A 58 -6.05 16.78 -56.10
N ILE A 59 -6.97 16.72 -55.14
CA ILE A 59 -8.02 17.72 -54.90
C ILE A 59 -8.72 17.33 -53.57
N ASP A 60 -8.39 18.11 -52.55
CA ASP A 60 -9.23 18.78 -51.54
C ASP A 60 -10.50 18.10 -51.00
N GLY A 61 -10.51 17.98 -49.67
CA GLY A 61 -11.68 17.67 -48.86
C GLY A 61 -11.32 17.69 -47.38
N ASP A 62 -11.52 18.84 -46.74
CA ASP A 62 -11.41 19.03 -45.29
C ASP A 62 -12.14 17.92 -44.52
N GLY A 63 -11.37 17.11 -43.81
CA GLY A 63 -11.87 16.05 -42.94
C GLY A 63 -10.86 15.81 -41.84
N GLN A 64 -11.00 16.56 -40.75
CA GLN A 64 -10.24 16.37 -39.51
C GLN A 64 -10.23 14.88 -39.12
N GLY A 65 -9.07 14.24 -39.27
CA GLY A 65 -8.84 12.88 -38.78
C GLY A 65 -8.89 12.85 -37.26
N LYS A 66 -10.06 12.58 -36.70
CA LYS A 66 -10.20 12.21 -35.30
C LYS A 66 -9.47 10.88 -35.08
N LYS A 67 -8.30 10.93 -34.42
CA LYS A 67 -7.70 9.77 -33.75
C LYS A 67 -8.79 9.11 -32.91
N LYS A 68 -9.07 7.82 -33.15
CA LYS A 68 -10.00 7.04 -32.34
C LYS A 68 -9.39 6.91 -30.94
N ARG A 69 -9.94 7.65 -29.97
CA ARG A 69 -9.49 7.66 -28.57
C ARG A 69 -9.90 6.35 -27.92
N THR A 70 -9.08 5.85 -27.01
CA THR A 70 -9.43 4.65 -26.22
C THR A 70 -10.46 5.04 -25.15
N ALA A 71 -11.34 4.11 -24.75
CA ALA A 71 -12.35 4.38 -23.71
C ALA A 71 -11.72 4.85 -22.38
N SER A 72 -10.50 4.39 -22.08
CA SER A 72 -9.70 4.84 -20.91
C SER A 72 -9.16 6.26 -21.05
N ASP A 73 -8.83 6.71 -22.28
CA ASP A 73 -8.41 8.10 -22.52
C ASP A 73 -9.59 9.07 -22.46
N GLU A 74 -10.80 8.61 -22.81
CA GLU A 74 -12.02 9.41 -22.70
C GLU A 74 -12.50 9.53 -21.25
N GLU A 75 -12.41 8.47 -20.45
CA GLU A 75 -12.81 8.45 -19.04
C GLU A 75 -11.87 9.27 -18.14
N HIS A 76 -10.55 9.23 -18.39
CA HIS A 76 -9.58 10.08 -17.70
C HIS A 76 -9.73 11.57 -18.05
N ASP A 77 -10.03 11.88 -19.32
CA ASP A 77 -10.35 13.25 -19.75
C ASP A 77 -11.66 13.74 -19.09
N ASP A 78 -12.67 12.88 -18.95
CA ASP A 78 -13.97 13.25 -18.40
C ASP A 78 -13.90 13.51 -16.90
N ASN A 79 -13.19 12.66 -16.12
CA ASN A 79 -12.95 12.90 -14.70
C ASN A 79 -12.11 14.17 -14.45
N GLN A 80 -11.11 14.43 -15.30
CA GLN A 80 -10.31 15.65 -15.18
C GLN A 80 -11.11 16.92 -15.58
N ARG A 81 -12.09 16.80 -16.49
CA ARG A 81 -13.02 17.89 -16.85
C ARG A 81 -14.06 18.13 -15.76
N ARG A 82 -14.63 17.08 -15.18
CA ARG A 82 -15.55 17.16 -14.04
C ARG A 82 -14.90 17.83 -12.83
N LEU A 83 -13.66 17.45 -12.50
CA LEU A 83 -12.90 18.07 -11.41
C LEU A 83 -12.61 19.56 -11.67
N LYS A 84 -12.28 19.93 -12.92
CA LYS A 84 -12.09 21.34 -13.30
C LYS A 84 -13.39 22.15 -13.20
N HIS A 85 -14.51 21.59 -13.63
CA HIS A 85 -15.81 22.27 -13.49
C HIS A 85 -16.22 22.40 -12.03
N ALA A 86 -15.99 21.38 -11.19
CA ALA A 86 -16.23 21.45 -9.76
C ALA A 86 -15.37 22.54 -9.09
N MET A 87 -14.09 22.66 -9.44
CA MET A 87 -13.21 23.72 -8.90
C MET A 87 -13.69 25.13 -9.29
N ILE A 88 -14.12 25.34 -10.53
CA ILE A 88 -14.68 26.62 -10.98
C ILE A 88 -15.96 26.93 -10.21
N PHE A 89 -16.82 25.93 -10.03
CA PHE A 89 -18.08 26.07 -9.30
C PHE A 89 -17.86 26.43 -7.83
N VAL A 90 -16.97 25.73 -7.11
CA VAL A 90 -16.59 26.05 -5.73
C VAL A 90 -15.97 27.46 -5.62
N SER A 91 -15.14 27.85 -6.58
CA SER A 91 -14.51 29.18 -6.58
C SER A 91 -15.53 30.31 -6.73
N VAL A 92 -16.55 30.14 -7.57
CA VAL A 92 -17.64 31.11 -7.73
C VAL A 92 -18.47 31.20 -6.45
N PHE A 93 -18.76 30.05 -5.83
CA PHE A 93 -19.53 30.00 -4.59
C PHE A 93 -18.79 30.65 -3.42
N MET A 94 -17.49 30.39 -3.26
CA MET A 94 -16.65 31.05 -2.26
C MET A 94 -16.73 32.59 -2.36
N VAL A 95 -16.77 33.16 -3.56
CA VAL A 95 -16.93 34.63 -3.74
C VAL A 95 -18.30 35.11 -3.23
N ILE A 96 -19.36 34.33 -3.47
CA ILE A 96 -20.71 34.63 -2.95
C ILE A 96 -20.71 34.60 -1.43
N GLU A 97 -20.01 33.65 -0.81
CA GLU A 97 -19.90 33.56 0.65
C GLU A 97 -19.05 34.68 1.25
N VAL A 98 -17.96 35.10 0.61
CA VAL A 98 -17.19 36.26 1.08
C VAL A 98 -18.07 37.52 1.04
N ILE A 99 -18.80 37.75 -0.06
CA ILE A 99 -19.70 38.90 -0.16
C ILE A 99 -20.83 38.80 0.87
N GLY A 100 -21.45 37.61 0.99
CA GLY A 100 -22.53 37.33 1.93
C GLY A 100 -22.09 37.46 3.39
N GLY A 101 -20.88 37.02 3.72
CA GLY A 101 -20.29 37.10 5.05
C GLY A 101 -19.97 38.54 5.46
N VAL A 102 -19.44 39.35 4.53
CA VAL A 102 -19.21 40.78 4.75
C VAL A 102 -20.54 41.53 4.92
N MET A 103 -21.52 41.28 4.04
CA MET A 103 -22.83 41.93 4.12
C MET A 103 -23.65 41.50 5.34
N ALA A 104 -23.54 40.24 5.76
CA ALA A 104 -24.20 39.72 6.96
C ALA A 104 -23.53 40.18 8.25
N HIS A 105 -22.35 40.80 8.16
CA HIS A 105 -21.43 40.94 9.29
C HIS A 105 -21.31 39.60 10.04
N SER A 106 -20.99 38.49 9.34
CA SER A 106 -20.95 37.14 9.93
C SER A 106 -19.58 36.47 9.78
N ILE A 107 -18.85 36.31 10.89
CA ILE A 107 -17.59 35.54 10.92
C ILE A 107 -17.82 34.08 10.55
N ALA A 108 -19.01 33.51 10.83
CA ALA A 108 -19.30 32.11 10.53
C ALA A 108 -19.24 31.83 9.02
N ILE A 109 -19.87 32.69 8.21
CA ILE A 109 -19.82 32.58 6.74
C ILE A 109 -18.41 32.86 6.22
N MET A 110 -17.72 33.85 6.81
CA MET A 110 -16.33 34.17 6.45
C MET A 110 -15.37 33.01 6.74
N THR A 111 -15.66 32.20 7.76
CA THR A 111 -14.88 31.02 8.13
C THR A 111 -15.05 29.89 7.10
N ASP A 112 -16.28 29.65 6.65
CA ASP A 112 -16.56 28.65 5.60
C ASP A 112 -15.87 29.04 4.28
N ALA A 113 -16.00 30.32 3.89
CA ALA A 113 -15.30 30.86 2.72
C ALA A 113 -13.76 30.75 2.83
N ALA A 114 -13.20 30.98 4.03
CA ALA A 114 -11.77 30.83 4.29
C ALA A 114 -11.31 29.37 4.18
N HIS A 115 -12.16 28.41 4.59
CA HIS A 115 -11.88 26.99 4.43
C HIS A 115 -11.86 26.58 2.94
N LEU A 116 -12.86 26.99 2.16
CA LEU A 116 -12.89 26.76 0.70
C LEU A 116 -11.68 27.38 0.00
N LEU A 117 -11.22 28.55 0.45
CA LEU A 117 -10.02 29.20 -0.06
C LEU A 117 -8.76 28.35 0.18
N THR A 118 -8.62 27.74 1.36
CA THR A 118 -7.48 26.86 1.66
C THR A 118 -7.48 25.60 0.80
N ASP A 119 -8.66 25.04 0.52
CA ASP A 119 -8.79 23.86 -0.33
C ASP A 119 -8.39 24.16 -1.77
N ILE A 120 -8.94 25.23 -2.35
CA ILE A 120 -8.60 25.68 -3.71
C ILE A 120 -7.11 26.01 -3.81
N SER A 121 -6.56 26.71 -2.81
CA SER A 121 -5.14 27.08 -2.79
C SER A 121 -4.23 25.86 -2.77
N SER A 122 -4.59 24.83 -2.00
CA SER A 122 -3.86 23.56 -1.93
C SER A 122 -3.85 22.84 -3.27
N PHE A 123 -4.99 22.79 -3.97
CA PHE A 123 -5.08 22.23 -5.33
C PHE A 123 -4.24 23.01 -6.35
N VAL A 124 -4.31 24.34 -6.33
CA VAL A 124 -3.50 25.19 -7.24
C VAL A 124 -2.01 24.98 -6.99
N MET A 125 -1.60 24.95 -5.72
CA MET A 125 -0.21 24.71 -5.32
C MET A 125 0.27 23.32 -5.74
N ALA A 126 -0.57 22.27 -5.61
CA ALA A 126 -0.26 20.93 -6.08
C ALA A 126 -0.08 20.87 -7.62
N ILE A 127 -0.94 21.57 -8.38
CA ILE A 127 -0.82 21.65 -9.84
C ILE A 127 0.46 22.39 -10.25
N ILE A 128 0.80 23.48 -9.57
CA ILE A 128 2.02 24.25 -9.81
C ILE A 128 3.25 23.41 -9.46
N ALA A 129 3.26 22.74 -8.31
CA ALA A 129 4.33 21.83 -7.90
C ALA A 129 4.53 20.70 -8.93
N ALA A 130 3.44 20.07 -9.40
CA ALA A 130 3.49 19.03 -10.42
C ALA A 130 4.01 19.54 -11.78
N LYS A 131 3.73 20.80 -12.15
CA LYS A 131 4.28 21.43 -13.37
C LYS A 131 5.76 21.78 -13.20
N LEU A 132 6.16 22.31 -12.05
CA LEU A 132 7.55 22.68 -11.77
C LEU A 132 8.45 21.43 -11.63
N ALA A 133 7.95 20.35 -11.04
CA ALA A 133 8.65 19.06 -10.96
C ALA A 133 8.95 18.45 -12.35
N ARG A 134 8.22 18.86 -13.40
CA ARG A 134 8.44 18.42 -14.79
C ARG A 134 9.38 19.32 -15.59
N THR A 135 9.90 20.41 -15.02
CA THR A 135 10.83 21.30 -15.73
C THR A 135 12.27 20.74 -15.75
N PRO A 136 12.95 20.71 -16.93
CA PRO A 136 14.29 20.16 -17.06
C PRO A 136 15.35 21.04 -16.35
N ALA A 137 16.39 20.41 -15.80
CA ALA A 137 17.45 21.09 -15.06
C ALA A 137 18.26 22.07 -15.95
N THR A 138 18.55 23.26 -15.42
CA THR A 138 19.39 24.28 -16.07
C THR A 138 20.78 24.35 -15.41
N LYS A 139 21.77 24.94 -16.09
CA LYS A 139 23.19 24.99 -15.63
C LYS A 139 23.42 25.62 -14.24
N HIS A 140 22.45 26.37 -13.70
CA HIS A 140 22.49 26.96 -12.37
C HIS A 140 21.67 26.19 -11.31
N LEU A 141 20.87 25.19 -11.70
CA LEU A 141 20.01 24.39 -10.83
C LEU A 141 20.19 22.89 -11.14
N SER A 142 21.26 22.30 -10.60
CA SER A 142 21.68 20.91 -10.87
C SER A 142 20.65 19.83 -10.48
N TYR A 143 19.66 20.14 -9.65
CA TYR A 143 18.60 19.22 -9.20
C TYR A 143 17.20 19.52 -9.77
N GLY A 144 17.06 20.50 -10.67
CA GLY A 144 15.75 20.97 -11.12
C GLY A 144 14.87 21.50 -9.97
N LEU A 145 13.56 21.63 -10.18
CA LEU A 145 12.59 22.10 -9.18
C LEU A 145 11.86 20.95 -8.47
N VAL A 146 12.55 19.80 -8.31
CA VAL A 146 11.97 18.57 -7.74
C VAL A 146 11.50 18.75 -6.28
N ARG A 147 12.05 19.72 -5.54
CA ARG A 147 11.61 20.07 -4.16
C ARG A 147 10.48 21.10 -4.09
N ALA A 148 9.89 21.49 -5.22
CA ALA A 148 8.78 22.44 -5.25
C ALA A 148 7.55 21.92 -4.49
N GLU A 149 7.38 20.60 -4.37
CA GLU A 149 6.30 19.96 -3.60
C GLU A 149 6.40 20.28 -2.10
N VAL A 150 7.60 20.18 -1.51
CA VAL A 150 7.81 20.52 -0.09
C VAL A 150 7.54 22.00 0.18
N LEU A 151 7.96 22.88 -0.74
CA LEU A 151 7.67 24.31 -0.66
C LEU A 151 6.17 24.60 -0.79
N SER A 152 5.46 23.82 -1.61
CA SER A 152 4.01 23.96 -1.79
C SER A 152 3.23 23.55 -0.54
N ALA A 153 3.64 22.46 0.12
CA ALA A 153 3.07 22.01 1.38
C ALA A 153 3.37 22.98 2.54
N LEU A 154 4.59 23.54 2.58
CA LEU A 154 4.92 24.58 3.55
C LEU A 154 4.07 25.84 3.34
N ALA A 155 3.88 26.25 2.09
CA ALA A 155 3.07 27.42 1.74
C ALA A 155 1.59 27.23 2.09
N SER A 156 1.00 26.06 1.83
CA SER A 156 -0.39 25.76 2.21
C SER A 156 -0.57 25.75 3.73
N THR A 157 0.38 25.15 4.46
CA THR A 157 0.35 25.15 5.93
C THR A 157 0.45 26.57 6.50
N LEU A 158 1.36 27.40 5.97
CA LEU A 158 1.47 28.81 6.38
C LEU A 158 0.21 29.62 6.07
N LEU A 159 -0.46 29.36 4.94
CA LEU A 159 -1.71 30.01 4.59
C LEU A 159 -2.83 29.69 5.59
N ILE A 160 -2.95 28.42 6.02
CA ILE A 160 -3.92 28.00 7.05
C ILE A 160 -3.66 28.73 8.36
N TRP A 161 -2.41 28.80 8.81
CA TRP A 161 -2.04 29.52 10.04
C TRP A 161 -2.34 31.02 9.96
N LEU A 162 -2.08 31.64 8.80
CA LEU A 162 -2.37 33.05 8.58
C LEU A 162 -3.88 33.33 8.61
N LEU A 163 -4.68 32.53 7.90
CA LEU A 163 -6.14 32.67 7.87
C LEU A 163 -6.75 32.41 9.25
N THR A 164 -6.29 31.39 9.95
CA THR A 164 -6.72 31.10 11.32
C THR A 164 -6.40 32.26 12.25
N GLY A 165 -5.19 32.83 12.16
CA GLY A 165 -4.81 34.00 12.93
C GLY A 165 -5.68 35.23 12.64
N ALA A 166 -6.01 35.46 11.37
CA ALA A 166 -6.90 36.55 10.96
C ALA A 166 -8.33 36.36 11.49
N LEU A 167 -8.88 35.14 11.43
CA LEU A 167 -10.20 34.82 11.98
C LEU A 167 -10.24 34.94 13.50
N VAL A 168 -9.18 34.52 14.20
CA VAL A 168 -9.05 34.69 15.65
C VAL A 168 -8.95 36.18 16.02
N TRP A 169 -8.19 36.96 15.27
CA TRP A 169 -8.11 38.42 15.46
C TRP A 169 -9.48 39.08 15.30
N GLU A 170 -10.22 38.74 14.25
CA GLU A 170 -11.56 39.25 13.98
C GLU A 170 -12.56 38.81 15.08
N ALA A 171 -12.47 37.56 15.53
CA ALA A 171 -13.30 37.04 16.62
C ALA A 171 -13.05 37.77 17.94
N ILE A 172 -11.78 38.03 18.28
CA ILE A 172 -11.41 38.84 19.45
C ILE A 172 -11.94 40.26 19.30
N GLY A 173 -11.77 40.88 18.13
CA GLY A 173 -12.30 42.21 17.81
C GLY A 173 -13.80 42.30 18.10
N ARG A 174 -14.58 41.33 17.61
CA ARG A 174 -16.03 41.28 17.88
C ARG A 174 -16.40 41.08 19.34
N ILE A 175 -15.65 40.26 20.08
CA ILE A 175 -15.90 40.08 21.51
C ILE A 175 -15.63 41.39 22.27
N CYS A 176 -14.57 42.11 21.89
CA CYS A 176 -14.27 43.44 22.44
C CYS A 176 -15.35 44.47 22.09
N ASP A 177 -15.78 44.54 20.83
CA ASP A 177 -16.84 45.45 20.37
C ASP A 177 -18.19 45.14 21.05
N TRP A 178 -18.47 43.87 21.32
CA TRP A 178 -19.63 43.45 22.09
C TRP A 178 -19.55 43.96 23.53
N PHE A 179 -18.38 43.85 24.18
CA PHE A 179 -18.17 44.36 25.54
C PHE A 179 -18.25 45.90 25.63
N LEU A 180 -17.86 46.60 24.55
CA LEU A 180 -17.90 48.06 24.42
C LEU A 180 -19.27 48.61 23.96
N GLY A 181 -20.22 47.73 23.58
CA GLY A 181 -21.55 48.12 23.13
C GLY A 181 -21.61 48.72 21.72
N THR A 182 -20.56 48.54 20.92
CA THR A 182 -20.43 49.05 19.53
C THR A 182 -20.56 47.96 18.48
N ALA A 183 -20.81 46.70 18.88
CA ALA A 183 -20.96 45.58 17.97
C ALA A 183 -22.12 45.77 16.99
N GLU A 184 -21.84 45.68 15.70
CA GLU A 184 -22.86 45.64 14.67
C GLU A 184 -23.65 44.31 14.75
N PRO A 185 -24.99 44.36 14.70
CA PRO A 185 -25.81 43.16 14.74
C PRO A 185 -25.62 42.35 13.45
N VAL A 186 -25.47 41.04 13.61
CA VAL A 186 -25.41 40.11 12.48
C VAL A 186 -26.78 40.08 11.78
N ASP A 187 -26.81 40.23 10.46
CA ASP A 187 -28.03 40.03 9.67
C ASP A 187 -28.33 38.52 9.59
N GLY A 188 -29.10 38.04 10.56
CA GLY A 188 -29.49 36.63 10.64
C GLY A 188 -30.25 36.13 9.41
N LYS A 189 -31.03 36.98 8.72
CA LYS A 189 -31.78 36.55 7.54
C LYS A 189 -30.85 36.33 6.36
N LEU A 190 -29.93 37.26 6.13
CA LEU A 190 -28.92 37.14 5.08
C LEU A 190 -27.96 35.98 5.38
N MET A 191 -27.54 35.83 6.65
CA MET A 191 -26.70 34.72 7.10
C MET A 191 -27.33 33.36 6.85
N THR A 192 -28.58 33.15 7.28
CA THR A 192 -29.28 31.87 7.07
C THR A 192 -29.49 31.60 5.58
N GLY A 193 -29.82 32.62 4.79
CA GLY A 193 -29.98 32.47 3.34
C GLY A 193 -28.70 31.98 2.64
N VAL A 194 -27.56 32.58 2.99
CA VAL A 194 -26.25 32.17 2.44
C VAL A 194 -25.84 30.78 2.93
N ALA A 195 -26.07 30.46 4.21
CA ALA A 195 -25.75 29.14 4.77
C ALA A 195 -26.57 27.99 4.12
N VAL A 196 -27.86 28.21 3.87
CA VAL A 196 -28.71 27.23 3.16
C VAL A 196 -28.25 27.06 1.71
N MET A 197 -27.84 28.14 1.06
CA MET A 197 -27.25 28.08 -0.28
C MET A 197 -25.95 27.26 -0.29
N GLY A 198 -25.07 27.45 0.71
CA GLY A 198 -23.84 26.67 0.84
C GLY A 198 -24.08 25.20 1.09
N LEU A 199 -25.06 24.87 1.94
CA LEU A 199 -25.48 23.48 2.11
C LEU A 199 -25.96 22.87 0.79
N ALA A 200 -26.80 23.60 0.03
CA ALA A 200 -27.29 23.13 -1.26
C ALA A 200 -26.15 22.92 -2.28
N VAL A 201 -25.19 23.85 -2.34
CA VAL A 201 -24.01 23.74 -3.20
C VAL A 201 -23.16 22.53 -2.82
N ASN A 202 -22.95 22.28 -1.53
CA ASN A 202 -22.21 21.11 -1.06
C ASN A 202 -22.92 19.79 -1.40
N VAL A 203 -24.26 19.75 -1.33
CA VAL A 203 -25.04 18.59 -1.79
C VAL A 203 -24.92 18.39 -3.31
N VAL A 204 -24.95 19.47 -4.09
CA VAL A 204 -24.75 19.41 -5.55
C VAL A 204 -23.34 18.92 -5.88
N LEU A 205 -22.32 19.37 -5.16
CA LEU A 205 -20.94 18.89 -5.31
C LEU A 205 -20.82 17.41 -4.97
N LEU A 206 -21.44 16.99 -3.86
CA LEU A 206 -21.53 15.58 -3.48
C LEU A 206 -22.22 14.76 -4.57
N ALA A 207 -23.26 15.30 -5.20
CA ALA A 207 -23.97 14.62 -6.28
C ALA A 207 -23.13 14.56 -7.57
N ILE A 208 -22.46 15.65 -7.96
CA ILE A 208 -21.63 15.71 -9.17
C ILE A 208 -20.40 14.79 -9.05
N LEU A 209 -19.82 14.70 -7.85
CA LEU A 209 -18.68 13.85 -7.56
C LEU A 209 -19.09 12.41 -7.20
N GLY A 210 -20.31 12.19 -6.70
CA GLY A 210 -20.84 10.91 -6.23
C GLY A 210 -21.70 10.13 -7.24
N PHE A 211 -22.41 10.78 -8.17
CA PHE A 211 -23.29 10.12 -9.15
C PHE A 211 -22.56 9.76 -10.46
N GLY A 212 -21.53 8.92 -10.33
CA GLY A 212 -21.07 8.03 -11.40
C GLY A 212 -21.80 6.68 -11.42
N HIS A 213 -22.67 6.39 -10.45
CA HIS A 213 -23.44 5.16 -10.37
C HIS A 213 -24.93 5.45 -10.18
N GLY A 214 -25.73 5.06 -11.17
CA GLY A 214 -27.16 5.32 -11.21
C GLY A 214 -27.93 4.41 -10.25
N HIS A 215 -28.95 4.97 -9.60
CA HIS A 215 -30.04 4.20 -9.02
C HIS A 215 -31.36 4.94 -9.18
N GLY A 216 -32.36 4.18 -9.61
CA GLY A 216 -33.73 4.60 -9.83
C GLY A 216 -34.47 4.92 -8.53
N GLU A 217 -35.50 5.74 -8.74
CA GLU A 217 -36.37 6.38 -7.77
C GLU A 217 -37.16 5.41 -6.89
N GLY A 218 -37.45 5.84 -5.67
CA GLY A 218 -38.35 5.20 -4.72
C GLY A 218 -38.49 6.08 -3.47
N GLU A 219 -39.52 6.91 -3.47
CA GLU A 219 -39.91 7.88 -2.45
C GLU A 219 -40.28 7.25 -1.09
N GLY A 220 -40.11 8.02 -0.01
CA GLY A 220 -40.58 7.66 1.35
C GLY A 220 -40.07 8.64 2.41
N GLU A 221 -40.98 9.48 2.89
CA GLU A 221 -40.85 10.65 3.75
C GLU A 221 -40.70 10.38 5.28
N GLU A 222 -40.27 11.43 6.02
CA GLU A 222 -40.49 11.75 7.46
C GLU A 222 -39.77 10.91 8.56
N GLU A 223 -39.32 11.38 9.74
CA GLU A 223 -39.20 12.68 10.42
C GLU A 223 -38.34 12.50 11.72
N GLY A 224 -37.59 13.53 12.14
CA GLY A 224 -37.43 13.95 13.57
C GLY A 224 -36.37 13.32 14.51
N GLY A 225 -35.49 14.16 15.11
CA GLY A 225 -35.07 13.99 16.52
C GLY A 225 -33.60 14.22 16.93
N ASP A 226 -33.26 15.49 17.15
CA ASP A 226 -32.24 16.17 17.99
C ASP A 226 -31.23 15.43 18.94
N HIS A 227 -30.08 16.12 19.13
CA HIS A 227 -29.14 16.18 20.27
C HIS A 227 -27.78 15.43 20.27
N GLY A 228 -26.69 16.21 20.37
CA GLY A 228 -25.64 16.01 21.40
C GLY A 228 -24.19 15.83 20.95
N HIS A 229 -23.39 16.89 21.02
CA HIS A 229 -21.96 16.99 20.68
C HIS A 229 -21.00 16.23 21.62
N SER A 230 -19.87 15.72 21.08
CA SER A 230 -18.54 15.93 21.67
C SER A 230 -17.42 15.70 20.64
N HIS A 231 -16.52 16.68 20.54
CA HIS A 231 -15.42 16.83 19.58
C HIS A 231 -14.16 16.05 19.99
N GLU A 232 -13.40 15.53 19.02
CA GLU A 232 -11.93 15.57 19.06
C GLU A 232 -11.35 15.58 17.63
N HIS A 233 -10.44 16.54 17.39
CA HIS A 233 -9.90 16.90 16.07
C HIS A 233 -8.62 16.12 15.75
N GLY A 234 -8.67 15.23 14.76
CA GLY A 234 -7.51 14.64 14.10
C GLY A 234 -7.46 15.04 12.62
N HIS A 235 -6.63 16.02 12.27
CA HIS A 235 -6.42 16.42 10.87
C HIS A 235 -5.38 15.51 10.22
N GLY A 236 -5.76 14.86 9.10
CA GLY A 236 -4.85 14.08 8.26
C GLY A 236 -5.57 13.29 7.16
N HIS A 237 -6.02 13.99 6.11
CA HIS A 237 -6.67 13.37 4.96
C HIS A 237 -5.66 12.67 4.03
N SER A 238 -5.81 11.35 3.85
CA SER A 238 -5.53 10.68 2.59
C SER A 238 -6.86 10.18 2.02
N HIS A 239 -7.18 10.62 0.80
CA HIS A 239 -8.43 10.26 0.14
C HIS A 239 -8.42 8.77 -0.26
N PHE A 240 -9.06 7.94 0.57
CA PHE A 240 -9.65 6.67 0.16
C PHE A 240 -11.14 6.74 0.51
N ALA A 241 -11.97 7.15 -0.47
CA ALA A 241 -13.41 7.02 -0.36
C ALA A 241 -13.79 5.56 -0.61
N ALA A 242 -13.66 4.73 0.42
CA ALA A 242 -14.38 3.47 0.49
C ALA A 242 -15.85 3.81 0.76
N ALA A 243 -16.75 3.34 -0.11
CA ALA A 243 -18.18 3.52 0.06
C ALA A 243 -18.61 2.89 1.40
N ALA A 244 -18.86 3.74 2.40
CA ALA A 244 -19.50 3.33 3.63
C ALA A 244 -20.93 2.91 3.29
N ALA A 245 -21.20 1.61 3.37
CA ALA A 245 -22.56 1.10 3.33
C ALA A 245 -23.33 1.73 4.49
N ALA A 246 -24.51 2.29 4.21
CA ALA A 246 -25.42 2.78 5.25
C ALA A 246 -25.68 1.69 6.31
N PRO A 247 -25.81 2.03 7.60
CA PRO A 247 -25.99 1.07 8.67
C PRO A 247 -27.31 0.32 8.47
N LYS A 248 -27.23 -0.90 7.93
CA LYS A 248 -28.32 -1.86 8.07
C LYS A 248 -28.37 -2.24 9.53
N LYS A 249 -29.51 -1.99 10.18
CA LYS A 249 -29.86 -2.47 11.52
C LYS A 249 -29.32 -3.89 11.69
N LEU A 250 -28.26 -4.03 12.48
CA LEU A 250 -27.47 -5.26 12.57
C LEU A 250 -28.38 -6.40 13.05
N GLU A 251 -28.81 -7.27 12.15
CA GLU A 251 -29.17 -8.62 12.56
C GLU A 251 -27.95 -9.17 13.30
N SER A 252 -28.16 -9.72 14.49
CA SER A 252 -27.07 -10.25 15.32
C SER A 252 -26.17 -11.14 14.47
N LEU A 253 -24.87 -10.81 14.38
CA LEU A 253 -23.89 -11.58 13.63
C LEU A 253 -24.02 -13.07 13.96
N HIS A 254 -23.89 -13.92 12.94
CA HIS A 254 -23.91 -15.36 13.17
C HIS A 254 -22.84 -15.74 14.22
N PRO A 255 -23.14 -16.59 15.23
CA PRO A 255 -22.22 -16.84 16.34
C PRO A 255 -20.82 -17.31 15.92
N LYS A 256 -20.73 -18.11 14.86
CA LYS A 256 -19.44 -18.53 14.28
C LYS A 256 -18.64 -17.38 13.65
N VAL A 257 -19.32 -16.39 13.06
CA VAL A 257 -18.66 -15.21 12.49
C VAL A 257 -18.19 -14.31 13.62
N SER A 258 -19.02 -14.07 14.62
CA SER A 258 -18.64 -13.32 15.84
C SER A 258 -17.42 -13.94 16.52
N ASP A 259 -17.43 -15.26 16.71
CA ASP A 259 -16.34 -16.02 17.31
C ASP A 259 -15.04 -15.96 16.48
N LEU A 260 -15.16 -16.02 15.15
CA LEU A 260 -14.01 -15.84 14.25
C LEU A 260 -13.44 -14.43 14.37
N VAL A 261 -14.27 -13.38 14.26
CA VAL A 261 -13.81 -11.98 14.31
C VAL A 261 -13.07 -11.70 15.62
N GLN A 262 -13.66 -12.06 16.75
CA GLN A 262 -13.01 -11.94 18.07
C GLN A 262 -11.66 -12.67 18.09
N TYR A 263 -11.61 -13.87 17.50
CA TYR A 263 -10.37 -14.63 17.40
C TYR A 263 -9.30 -13.89 16.61
N LEU A 264 -9.62 -13.39 15.41
CA LEU A 264 -8.67 -12.69 14.55
C LEU A 264 -8.09 -11.45 15.23
N TYR A 265 -8.96 -10.61 15.81
CA TYR A 265 -8.53 -9.43 16.56
C TYR A 265 -7.68 -9.81 17.76
N SER A 266 -8.06 -10.87 18.49
CA SER A 266 -7.26 -11.35 19.61
C SER A 266 -5.86 -11.80 19.16
N GLU A 267 -5.72 -12.56 18.06
CA GLU A 267 -4.41 -12.98 17.55
C GLU A 267 -3.55 -11.77 17.15
N ALA A 268 -4.15 -10.80 16.45
CA ALA A 268 -3.47 -9.60 15.98
C ALA A 268 -3.00 -8.71 17.15
N THR A 269 -3.89 -8.43 18.11
CA THR A 269 -3.58 -7.66 19.31
C THR A 269 -2.48 -8.31 20.16
N ASN A 270 -2.56 -9.63 20.38
CA ASN A 270 -1.53 -10.33 21.15
C ASN A 270 -0.17 -10.36 20.44
N GLN A 271 -0.18 -10.54 19.11
CA GLN A 271 1.05 -10.46 18.32
C GLN A 271 1.69 -9.08 18.45
N LEU A 272 0.88 -8.01 18.37
CA LEU A 272 1.35 -6.64 18.48
C LEU A 272 1.94 -6.34 19.87
N THR A 273 1.18 -6.56 20.95
CA THR A 273 1.59 -6.21 22.33
C THR A 273 2.75 -7.06 22.84
N SER A 274 2.97 -8.24 22.26
CA SER A 274 4.14 -9.07 22.59
C SER A 274 5.45 -8.51 22.02
N GLN A 275 5.41 -7.81 20.89
CA GLN A 275 6.61 -7.33 20.19
C GLN A 275 6.89 -5.84 20.42
N VAL A 276 5.84 -5.03 20.50
CA VAL A 276 5.89 -3.58 20.66
C VAL A 276 5.61 -3.24 22.12
N ASN A 277 6.38 -2.30 22.67
CA ASN A 277 6.11 -1.75 23.99
C ASN A 277 4.93 -0.78 23.88
N CYS A 278 3.73 -1.34 23.95
CA CYS A 278 2.49 -0.60 23.84
C CYS A 278 1.38 -1.20 24.71
N GLU A 279 0.41 -0.36 25.03
CA GLU A 279 -0.85 -0.72 25.66
C GLU A 279 -2.00 -0.26 24.77
N ILE A 280 -3.05 -1.07 24.65
CA ILE A 280 -4.25 -0.67 23.90
C ILE A 280 -5.22 -0.04 24.90
N THR A 281 -5.55 1.22 24.68
CA THR A 281 -6.44 2.02 25.52
C THR A 281 -7.62 2.54 24.72
N ALA A 282 -8.55 3.23 25.37
CA ALA A 282 -9.67 3.89 24.70
C ALA A 282 -9.22 4.99 23.71
N ASN A 283 -7.98 5.51 23.83
CA ASN A 283 -7.44 6.54 22.95
C ASN A 283 -6.69 5.94 21.74
N GLY A 284 -6.50 4.61 21.70
CA GLY A 284 -5.79 3.90 20.65
C GLY A 284 -4.63 3.06 21.19
N ILE A 285 -3.57 2.96 20.40
CA ILE A 285 -2.39 2.14 20.74
C ILE A 285 -1.36 3.07 21.38
N GLU A 286 -1.30 3.10 22.72
CA GLU A 286 -0.40 3.98 23.47
C GLU A 286 0.99 3.35 23.59
N THR A 287 2.02 4.15 23.32
CA THR A 287 3.43 3.81 23.51
C THR A 287 4.06 4.79 24.50
N PRO A 288 5.27 4.54 25.03
CA PRO A 288 5.99 5.52 25.85
C PRO A 288 6.24 6.88 25.16
N LEU A 289 6.08 6.97 23.84
CA LEU A 289 6.23 8.19 23.04
C LEU A 289 4.89 8.92 22.80
N GLY A 290 3.78 8.36 23.28
CA GLY A 290 2.42 8.82 23.01
C GLY A 290 1.60 7.83 22.18
N ILE A 291 0.43 8.28 21.72
CA ILE A 291 -0.46 7.49 20.86
C ILE A 291 0.23 7.23 19.53
N LEU A 292 0.35 5.96 19.18
CA LEU A 292 0.97 5.51 17.93
C LEU A 292 0.14 6.00 16.73
N SER A 293 0.81 6.66 15.78
CA SER A 293 0.20 7.14 14.54
C SER A 293 0.69 6.36 13.31
N ILE A 294 -0.05 6.46 12.20
CA ILE A 294 0.38 5.89 10.91
C ILE A 294 1.69 6.52 10.44
N GLU A 295 1.87 7.83 10.64
CA GLU A 295 3.10 8.55 10.29
C GLU A 295 4.33 8.02 11.05
N GLN A 296 4.16 7.66 12.33
CA GLN A 296 5.22 7.05 13.11
C GLN A 296 5.60 5.66 12.59
N VAL A 297 4.62 4.87 12.14
CA VAL A 297 4.86 3.58 11.47
C VAL A 297 5.59 3.78 10.14
N GLU A 298 5.22 4.80 9.37
CA GLU A 298 5.88 5.18 8.12
C GLU A 298 7.34 5.58 8.31
N GLN A 299 7.64 6.37 9.34
CA GLN A 299 9.03 6.68 9.71
C GLN A 299 9.83 5.41 10.03
N GLY A 300 9.21 4.44 10.71
CA GLY A 300 9.81 3.12 10.94
C GLY A 300 10.09 2.36 9.64
N GLU A 301 9.11 2.29 8.74
CA GLU A 301 9.24 1.64 7.43
C GLU A 301 10.34 2.29 6.57
N ASP A 302 10.46 3.62 6.58
CA ASP A 302 11.51 4.35 5.85
C ASP A 302 12.92 3.99 6.34
N VAL A 303 13.09 3.83 7.66
CA VAL A 303 14.36 3.37 8.24
C VAL A 303 14.65 1.92 7.85
N LEU A 304 13.64 1.04 7.81
CA LEU A 304 13.80 -0.33 7.32
C LEU A 304 14.20 -0.34 5.83
N GLY A 305 13.66 0.56 5.02
CA GLY A 305 14.09 0.75 3.63
C GLY A 305 15.58 1.11 3.53
N GLN A 306 16.09 1.99 4.40
CA GLN A 306 17.52 2.32 4.44
C GLN A 306 18.39 1.15 4.93
N LEU A 307 17.92 0.37 5.91
CA LEU A 307 18.60 -0.84 6.36
C LEU A 307 18.74 -1.86 5.23
N HIS A 308 17.68 -2.03 4.45
CA HIS A 308 17.67 -2.92 3.29
C HIS A 308 18.76 -2.56 2.27
N GLU A 309 18.87 -1.27 1.94
CA GLU A 309 19.88 -0.78 0.99
C GLU A 309 21.31 -0.92 1.53
N GLU A 310 21.55 -0.82 2.85
CA GLU A 310 22.87 -1.09 3.44
C GLU A 310 23.18 -2.59 3.48
N LEU A 311 22.20 -3.44 3.82
CA LEU A 311 22.35 -4.90 3.85
C LEU A 311 22.57 -5.51 2.46
N LYS A 312 22.09 -4.85 1.39
CA LYS A 312 22.34 -5.24 0.00
C LYS A 312 23.77 -5.02 -0.47
N LYS A 313 24.59 -4.24 0.24
CA LYS A 313 25.96 -3.96 -0.17
C LYS A 313 26.84 -5.19 0.01
N LYS A 314 27.84 -5.36 -0.85
CA LYS A 314 28.83 -6.46 -0.74
C LYS A 314 29.53 -6.51 0.63
N LYS A 315 29.67 -5.35 1.28
CA LYS A 315 30.24 -5.20 2.63
C LYS A 315 29.41 -4.19 3.41
N PRO A 316 28.34 -4.64 4.09
CA PRO A 316 27.53 -3.77 4.96
C PRO A 316 28.38 -3.19 6.09
N ARG A 317 28.20 -1.90 6.42
CA ARG A 317 28.94 -1.26 7.50
C ARG A 317 28.23 -1.45 8.82
N GLY A 318 28.83 -2.19 9.75
CA GLY A 318 28.25 -2.47 11.07
C GLY A 318 27.83 -1.22 11.86
N ALA A 319 28.60 -0.13 11.78
CA ALA A 319 28.25 1.13 12.43
C ALA A 319 26.96 1.76 11.86
N VAL A 320 26.73 1.64 10.56
CA VAL A 320 25.52 2.16 9.89
C VAL A 320 24.32 1.29 10.24
N LEU A 321 24.47 -0.05 10.23
CA LEU A 321 23.43 -0.96 10.67
C LEU A 321 23.02 -0.70 12.12
N GLN A 322 23.99 -0.47 13.00
CA GLN A 322 23.74 -0.13 14.40
C GLN A 322 22.98 1.19 14.54
N GLN A 323 23.39 2.24 13.82
CA GLN A 323 22.72 3.53 13.83
C GLN A 323 21.28 3.42 13.32
N LEU A 324 21.07 2.81 12.15
CA LEU A 324 19.74 2.67 11.56
C LEU A 324 18.83 1.79 12.41
N SER A 325 19.35 0.69 12.98
CA SER A 325 18.58 -0.12 13.93
C SER A 325 18.15 0.70 15.15
N GLY A 326 19.04 1.53 15.70
CA GLY A 326 18.71 2.45 16.79
C GLY A 326 17.62 3.46 16.41
N ASN A 327 17.70 4.04 15.21
CA ASN A 327 16.67 4.93 14.69
C ASN A 327 15.31 4.21 14.56
N PHE A 328 15.31 2.97 14.08
CA PHE A 328 14.10 2.17 13.96
C PHE A 328 13.45 1.93 15.33
N TYR A 329 14.21 1.53 16.34
CA TYR A 329 13.66 1.33 17.69
C TYR A 329 13.27 2.61 18.42
N THR A 330 13.81 3.75 17.98
CA THR A 330 13.37 5.05 18.45
C THR A 330 12.01 5.41 17.85
N ALA A 331 11.80 5.12 16.55
CA ALA A 331 10.50 5.33 15.91
C ALA A 331 9.45 4.32 16.38
N ILE A 332 9.84 3.05 16.55
CA ILE A 332 8.95 1.94 16.92
C ILE A 332 9.44 1.35 18.25
N PRO A 333 8.84 1.73 19.40
CA PRO A 333 9.25 1.22 20.71
C PRO A 333 9.03 -0.29 20.82
N HIS A 334 10.11 -1.05 21.00
CA HIS A 334 10.04 -2.50 21.14
C HIS A 334 10.22 -2.94 22.59
N ASN A 335 9.73 -4.14 22.92
CA ASN A 335 10.04 -4.82 24.18
C ASN A 335 11.49 -5.35 24.18
N ILE A 336 12.47 -4.45 24.17
CA ILE A 336 13.89 -4.78 24.25
C ILE A 336 14.27 -4.74 25.73
N GLY A 337 14.96 -5.78 26.21
CA GLY A 337 15.48 -5.80 27.57
C GLY A 337 16.40 -4.59 27.86
N ARG A 338 16.54 -4.23 29.13
CA ARG A 338 17.29 -3.04 29.55
C ARG A 338 18.81 -3.26 29.64
N SER A 339 19.30 -4.47 29.38
CA SER A 339 20.73 -4.76 29.52
C SER A 339 21.52 -4.25 28.31
N ARG A 340 22.80 -3.95 28.53
CA ARG A 340 23.73 -3.53 27.47
C ARG A 340 23.90 -4.61 26.38
N THR A 341 23.72 -5.88 26.75
CA THR A 341 23.73 -7.01 25.82
C THR A 341 22.45 -7.05 24.97
N ASP A 342 21.28 -6.73 25.54
CA ASP A 342 20.02 -6.72 24.79
C ASP A 342 20.03 -5.63 23.71
N ILE A 343 20.48 -4.43 24.09
CA ILE A 343 20.56 -3.28 23.17
C ILE A 343 21.59 -3.51 22.04
N SER A 344 22.72 -4.16 22.35
CA SER A 344 23.73 -4.48 21.33
C SER A 344 23.37 -5.70 20.47
N SER A 345 22.53 -6.60 20.98
CA SER A 345 21.96 -7.70 20.21
C SER A 345 20.88 -7.24 19.24
N ALA A 346 20.12 -6.19 19.58
CA ALA A 346 18.99 -5.70 18.80
C ALA A 346 19.32 -5.13 17.42
N VAL A 347 20.60 -5.00 17.03
CA VAL A 347 20.98 -4.55 15.68
C VAL A 347 20.44 -5.52 14.63
N ILE A 348 19.69 -5.00 13.67
CA ILE A 348 19.15 -5.72 12.52
C ILE A 348 20.31 -6.01 11.55
N ARG A 349 20.72 -7.28 11.45
CA ARG A 349 21.95 -7.68 10.75
C ARG A 349 21.72 -8.47 9.47
N ASP A 350 20.53 -9.03 9.31
CA ASP A 350 20.19 -9.81 8.14
C ASP A 350 18.78 -9.50 7.63
N LEU A 351 18.51 -10.02 6.45
CA LEU A 351 17.27 -9.76 5.73
C LEU A 351 16.08 -10.52 6.33
N GLY A 352 16.34 -11.60 7.07
CA GLY A 352 15.36 -12.31 7.91
C GLY A 352 14.82 -11.42 9.02
N GLU A 353 15.71 -10.84 9.81
CA GLU A 353 15.35 -9.89 10.86
C GLU A 353 14.64 -8.66 10.29
N LEU A 354 15.13 -8.12 9.18
CA LEU A 354 14.53 -6.97 8.50
C LEU A 354 13.09 -7.26 8.04
N ALA A 355 12.85 -8.40 7.40
CA ALA A 355 11.52 -8.79 6.95
C ALA A 355 10.56 -8.98 8.13
N ALA A 356 11.02 -9.59 9.23
CA ALA A 356 10.21 -9.72 10.44
C ALA A 356 9.80 -8.35 11.01
N LYS A 357 10.66 -7.34 10.92
CA LYS A 357 10.32 -5.95 11.31
C LYS A 357 9.35 -5.28 10.35
N GLN A 358 9.45 -5.55 9.05
CA GLN A 358 8.47 -5.07 8.07
C GLN A 358 7.10 -5.69 8.27
N GLU A 359 7.03 -7.01 8.53
CA GLU A 359 5.79 -7.69 8.89
C GLU A 359 5.14 -7.06 10.13
N LEU A 360 5.95 -6.72 11.14
CA LEU A 360 5.46 -6.01 12.32
C LEU A 360 4.92 -4.62 11.99
N CYS A 361 5.65 -3.81 11.21
CA CYS A 361 5.15 -2.49 10.78
C CYS A 361 3.84 -2.61 9.97
N GLN A 362 3.72 -3.63 9.12
CA GLN A 362 2.49 -3.88 8.37
C GLN A 362 1.34 -4.26 9.31
N LEU A 363 1.57 -5.13 10.30
CA LEU A 363 0.59 -5.44 11.34
C LEU A 363 0.16 -4.18 12.09
N MET A 364 1.11 -3.33 12.51
CA MET A 364 0.81 -2.07 13.19
C MET A 364 -0.08 -1.16 12.34
N ARG A 365 0.26 -0.99 11.05
CA ARG A 365 -0.53 -0.20 10.10
C ARG A 365 -1.93 -0.77 9.93
N ASP A 366 -2.05 -2.08 9.76
CA ASP A 366 -3.34 -2.75 9.59
C ASP A 366 -4.22 -2.57 10.85
N MET A 367 -3.62 -2.70 12.04
CA MET A 367 -4.32 -2.50 13.33
C MET A 367 -4.76 -1.05 13.54
N LEU A 368 -3.91 -0.07 13.23
CA LEU A 368 -4.27 1.35 13.29
C LEU A 368 -5.41 1.66 12.31
N GLN A 369 -5.35 1.13 11.09
CA GLN A 369 -6.36 1.40 10.07
C GLN A 369 -7.74 0.87 10.47
N VAL A 370 -7.83 -0.35 11.02
CA VAL A 370 -9.12 -0.88 11.51
C VAL A 370 -9.56 -0.16 12.79
N ASN A 371 -8.63 0.25 13.66
CA ASN A 371 -8.95 1.00 14.87
C ASN A 371 -9.59 2.36 14.57
N SER A 372 -9.06 3.06 13.56
CA SER A 372 -9.61 4.33 13.10
C SER A 372 -10.97 4.17 12.42
N ARG A 373 -11.19 3.08 11.68
CA ARG A 373 -12.46 2.83 10.97
C ARG A 373 -13.63 2.50 11.90
N GLY A 374 -13.39 1.78 12.99
CA GLY A 374 -14.46 1.31 13.88
C GLY A 374 -14.53 2.02 15.24
N GLU A 375 -13.94 3.20 15.39
CA GLU A 375 -13.98 3.97 16.64
C GLU A 375 -13.42 3.22 17.86
N ASN A 376 -12.12 2.90 17.84
CA ASN A 376 -11.41 2.24 18.94
C ASN A 376 -11.81 0.77 19.19
N VAL A 377 -12.10 0.03 18.11
CA VAL A 377 -12.46 -1.41 18.15
C VAL A 377 -11.44 -2.34 18.79
N LEU A 378 -10.19 -1.89 18.94
CA LEU A 378 -9.14 -2.70 19.55
C LEU A 378 -9.26 -2.80 21.06
N PHE A 379 -9.86 -1.79 21.72
CA PHE A 379 -9.97 -1.73 23.17
C PHE A 379 -11.18 -2.51 23.70
N TYR A 380 -12.33 -2.36 23.04
CA TYR A 380 -13.59 -2.94 23.50
C TYR A 380 -13.82 -4.35 22.92
N THR A 381 -13.50 -5.38 23.70
CA THR A 381 -13.63 -6.79 23.27
C THR A 381 -15.07 -7.26 23.03
N ASP A 382 -16.04 -6.54 23.58
CA ASP A 382 -17.48 -6.77 23.47
C ASP A 382 -18.09 -6.15 22.19
N ARG A 383 -17.36 -5.25 21.51
CA ARG A 383 -17.77 -4.56 20.27
C ARG A 383 -17.43 -5.35 19.01
N THR A 384 -17.89 -6.61 18.96
CA THR A 384 -17.59 -7.51 17.83
C THR A 384 -18.28 -7.08 16.53
N ALA A 385 -19.42 -6.42 16.63
CA ALA A 385 -20.12 -5.85 15.48
C ALA A 385 -19.26 -4.78 14.80
N GLU A 386 -18.69 -3.87 15.58
CA GLU A 386 -17.85 -2.78 15.10
C GLU A 386 -16.50 -3.29 14.60
N GLN A 387 -15.93 -4.30 15.27
CA GLN A 387 -14.76 -5.03 14.75
C GLN A 387 -15.05 -5.64 13.37
N TYR A 388 -16.21 -6.26 13.19
CA TYR A 388 -16.62 -6.81 11.91
C TYR A 388 -16.79 -5.71 10.84
N GLU A 389 -17.48 -4.62 11.17
CA GLU A 389 -17.66 -3.48 10.26
C GLU A 389 -16.31 -2.84 9.86
N ALA A 390 -15.37 -2.72 10.81
CA ALA A 390 -14.03 -2.17 10.56
C ALA A 390 -13.19 -3.01 9.59
N LEU A 391 -13.48 -4.32 9.44
CA LEU A 391 -12.87 -5.15 8.41
C LEU A 391 -13.32 -4.75 6.99
N GLY A 392 -14.41 -3.99 6.81
CA GLY A 392 -14.83 -3.52 5.49
C GLY A 392 -15.09 -4.64 4.48
N CYS A 393 -15.46 -5.84 4.95
CA CYS A 393 -15.78 -7.00 4.12
C CYS A 393 -16.96 -7.76 4.72
N SER A 394 -17.71 -8.50 3.89
CA SER A 394 -18.75 -9.39 4.39
C SER A 394 -18.21 -10.79 4.64
N ILE A 395 -18.58 -11.38 5.78
CA ILE A 395 -18.18 -12.74 6.16
C ILE A 395 -19.42 -13.56 6.54
N ASP A 396 -19.70 -14.60 5.78
CA ASP A 396 -20.83 -15.50 6.02
C ASP A 396 -20.34 -16.91 6.40
N TYR A 397 -20.87 -17.47 7.48
CA TYR A 397 -20.56 -18.86 7.84
C TYR A 397 -21.22 -19.83 6.87
N VAL A 398 -20.45 -20.78 6.32
CA VAL A 398 -20.93 -21.80 5.39
C VAL A 398 -21.18 -23.10 6.18
N PRO A 399 -22.44 -23.55 6.36
CA PRO A 399 -22.74 -24.73 7.17
C PRO A 399 -22.19 -26.02 6.54
N PRO A 400 -21.66 -26.98 7.34
CA PRO A 400 -21.10 -28.24 6.83
C PRO A 400 -22.05 -29.09 5.98
N ASN A 401 -23.34 -28.96 6.22
CA ASN A 401 -24.38 -29.73 5.51
C ASN A 401 -24.75 -29.12 4.15
N SER A 402 -24.33 -27.89 3.88
CA SER A 402 -24.63 -27.17 2.64
C SER A 402 -23.93 -27.81 1.44
N LYS A 403 -24.50 -27.60 0.25
CA LYS A 403 -23.85 -27.99 -1.02
C LYS A 403 -22.54 -27.23 -1.23
N GLU A 404 -22.55 -25.92 -0.94
CA GLU A 404 -21.37 -25.05 -1.06
C GLU A 404 -20.18 -25.56 -0.24
N PHE A 405 -20.40 -25.97 1.01
CA PHE A 405 -19.35 -26.56 1.85
C PHE A 405 -18.77 -27.84 1.24
N LYS A 406 -19.65 -28.76 0.80
CA LYS A 406 -19.22 -30.06 0.24
C LYS A 406 -18.45 -29.89 -1.06
N ASP A 407 -18.90 -28.98 -1.93
CA ASP A 407 -18.23 -28.66 -3.19
C ASP A 407 -16.84 -28.06 -2.91
N MET A 408 -16.74 -27.12 -1.97
CA MET A 408 -15.47 -26.49 -1.61
C MET A 408 -14.49 -27.48 -0.97
N VAL A 409 -14.94 -28.34 -0.06
CA VAL A 409 -14.11 -29.43 0.51
C VAL A 409 -13.58 -30.34 -0.59
N LYS A 410 -14.45 -30.72 -1.53
CA LYS A 410 -14.07 -31.59 -2.65
C LYS A 410 -13.00 -30.92 -3.51
N GLU A 411 -13.18 -29.65 -3.86
CA GLU A 411 -12.21 -28.88 -4.63
C GLU A 411 -10.87 -28.73 -3.89
N MET A 412 -10.91 -28.46 -2.58
CA MET A 412 -9.72 -28.38 -1.73
C MET A 412 -8.95 -29.70 -1.71
N VAL A 413 -9.62 -30.83 -1.51
CA VAL A 413 -9.00 -32.16 -1.55
C VAL A 413 -8.47 -32.49 -2.95
N GLU A 414 -9.18 -32.11 -4.02
CA GLU A 414 -8.71 -32.30 -5.39
C GLU A 414 -7.47 -31.47 -5.70
N SER A 415 -7.34 -30.27 -5.13
CA SER A 415 -6.13 -29.45 -5.29
C SER A 415 -4.89 -30.11 -4.68
N GLN A 416 -5.04 -30.81 -3.55
CA GLN A 416 -3.94 -31.49 -2.85
C GLN A 416 -3.38 -32.68 -3.64
N LYS A 417 -4.23 -33.37 -4.41
CA LYS A 417 -3.81 -34.51 -5.25
C LYS A 417 -2.84 -34.13 -6.37
N ARG A 418 -2.71 -32.84 -6.65
CA ARG A 418 -1.79 -32.33 -7.68
C ARG A 418 -0.35 -32.15 -7.16
N SER A 419 -0.10 -32.27 -5.84
CA SER A 419 1.26 -32.25 -5.26
C SER A 419 2.01 -33.58 -5.39
N HIS A 420 3.34 -33.51 -5.53
CA HIS A 420 4.24 -34.65 -5.45
C HIS A 420 4.51 -35.05 -3.99
N GLY A 421 3.56 -35.69 -3.33
CA GLY A 421 3.77 -36.19 -1.96
C GLY A 421 2.50 -36.67 -1.29
N THR A 422 2.63 -37.56 -0.31
CA THR A 422 1.57 -38.23 0.45
C THR A 422 0.40 -37.30 0.75
N ILE A 423 -0.79 -37.66 0.24
CA ILE A 423 -2.04 -36.96 0.51
C ILE A 423 -2.23 -36.86 2.04
N ARG A 424 -2.16 -35.64 2.60
CA ARG A 424 -2.42 -35.37 4.03
C ARG A 424 -3.91 -35.25 4.33
N THR A 425 -4.78 -36.00 3.62
CA THR A 425 -6.25 -35.89 3.74
C THR A 425 -6.75 -36.12 5.15
N ASP A 426 -6.05 -36.93 5.93
CA ASP A 426 -6.44 -37.26 7.30
C ASP A 426 -6.01 -36.18 8.31
N ALA A 427 -5.17 -35.23 7.89
CA ALA A 427 -4.51 -34.25 8.77
C ALA A 427 -5.05 -32.81 8.65
N GLN A 428 -5.96 -32.52 7.72
CA GLN A 428 -6.57 -31.19 7.59
C GLN A 428 -8.08 -31.27 7.79
N LYS A 429 -8.51 -31.26 9.06
CA LYS A 429 -9.95 -31.26 9.35
C LYS A 429 -10.47 -29.83 9.30
N ILE A 430 -11.34 -29.52 8.33
CA ILE A 430 -12.01 -28.21 8.28
C ILE A 430 -12.91 -28.06 9.51
N THR A 431 -12.64 -27.06 10.34
CA THR A 431 -13.43 -26.70 11.52
C THR A 431 -14.34 -25.50 11.26
N GLY A 432 -14.00 -24.67 10.28
CA GLY A 432 -14.80 -23.52 9.86
C GLY A 432 -14.58 -23.19 8.39
N LEU A 433 -15.65 -22.87 7.68
CA LEU A 433 -15.61 -22.33 6.33
C LEU A 433 -16.46 -21.06 6.32
N TYR A 434 -15.87 -19.99 5.82
CA TYR A 434 -16.48 -18.67 5.80
C TYR A 434 -16.36 -18.10 4.40
N LYS A 435 -17.47 -17.68 3.82
CA LYS A 435 -17.50 -16.96 2.57
C LYS A 435 -17.12 -15.51 2.85
N VAL A 436 -16.14 -15.00 2.13
CA VAL A 436 -15.63 -13.65 2.29
C VAL A 436 -15.88 -12.90 0.99
N ARG A 437 -16.36 -11.66 1.11
CA ARG A 437 -16.52 -10.79 -0.04
C ARG A 437 -16.08 -9.37 0.30
N ARG A 438 -15.16 -8.86 -0.52
CA ARG A 438 -14.63 -7.50 -0.49
C ARG A 438 -15.13 -6.80 -1.75
N GLU A 439 -16.02 -5.82 -1.62
CA GLU A 439 -16.63 -5.15 -2.78
C GLU A 439 -15.60 -4.49 -3.69
N GLU A 440 -14.55 -3.89 -3.12
CA GLU A 440 -13.46 -3.29 -3.88
C GLU A 440 -12.72 -4.31 -4.77
N GLU A 441 -12.49 -5.53 -4.25
CA GLU A 441 -11.86 -6.61 -5.02
C GLU A 441 -12.83 -7.16 -6.08
N GLU A 442 -14.12 -7.28 -5.77
CA GLU A 442 -15.14 -7.74 -6.72
C GLU A 442 -15.24 -6.82 -7.94
N GLN A 443 -15.13 -5.51 -7.73
CA GLN A 443 -15.15 -4.50 -8.78
C GLN A 443 -13.83 -4.46 -9.59
N ARG A 444 -12.68 -4.57 -8.90
CA ARG A 444 -11.35 -4.50 -9.53
C ARG A 444 -10.93 -5.79 -10.24
N PHE A 445 -11.51 -6.94 -9.87
CA PHE A 445 -11.09 -8.24 -10.38
C PHE A 445 -11.23 -8.32 -11.91
N THR A 446 -10.19 -8.81 -12.57
CA THR A 446 -10.11 -8.88 -14.02
C THR A 446 -11.21 -9.77 -14.62
N LYS A 447 -11.87 -9.26 -15.66
CA LYS A 447 -12.88 -9.98 -16.45
C LYS A 447 -12.34 -10.51 -17.78
N THR A 448 -11.16 -10.05 -18.18
CA THR A 448 -10.58 -10.30 -19.51
C THR A 448 -9.53 -11.39 -19.52
N ILE A 449 -8.91 -11.68 -18.36
CA ILE A 449 -7.92 -12.75 -18.22
C ILE A 449 -8.66 -14.05 -17.93
N ASP A 450 -8.43 -15.05 -18.78
CA ASP A 450 -8.98 -16.39 -18.70
C ASP A 450 -8.20 -17.26 -17.70
N ASN A 451 -8.46 -18.58 -17.68
CA ASN A 451 -7.85 -19.53 -16.74
C ASN A 451 -7.98 -19.07 -15.27
N GLN A 452 -9.23 -18.84 -14.85
CA GLN A 452 -9.56 -18.43 -13.50
C GLN A 452 -9.81 -19.67 -12.63
N VAL A 453 -9.03 -19.83 -11.57
CA VAL A 453 -9.05 -21.01 -10.69
C VAL A 453 -9.06 -20.60 -9.22
N HIS A 454 -9.52 -21.50 -8.34
CA HIS A 454 -9.29 -21.32 -6.91
C HIS A 454 -7.88 -21.76 -6.53
N LEU A 455 -7.16 -20.89 -5.85
CA LEU A 455 -5.87 -21.19 -5.24
C LEU A 455 -5.84 -20.70 -3.79
N TYR A 456 -4.84 -21.16 -3.04
CA TYR A 456 -4.81 -21.06 -1.60
C TYR A 456 -3.64 -20.20 -1.14
N HIS A 457 -3.88 -19.42 -0.08
CA HIS A 457 -2.88 -18.58 0.57
C HIS A 457 -2.93 -18.78 2.09
N GLY A 458 -1.86 -19.33 2.66
CA GLY A 458 -1.72 -19.54 4.10
C GLY A 458 -0.91 -18.41 4.75
N SER A 459 -1.33 -17.97 5.93
CA SER A 459 -0.61 -16.95 6.70
C SER A 459 -0.72 -17.20 8.21
N ARG A 460 -0.07 -16.35 9.01
CA ARG A 460 -0.25 -16.34 10.46
C ARG A 460 -1.64 -15.79 10.81
N PRO A 461 -2.35 -16.35 11.81
CA PRO A 461 -3.65 -15.82 12.22
C PRO A 461 -3.66 -14.34 12.59
N SER A 462 -2.55 -13.82 13.16
CA SER A 462 -2.37 -12.39 13.46
C SER A 462 -2.49 -11.47 12.24
N ASN A 463 -2.24 -11.99 11.04
CA ASN A 463 -2.22 -11.19 9.80
C ASN A 463 -3.62 -11.08 9.17
N PHE A 464 -4.60 -11.88 9.62
CA PHE A 464 -5.90 -11.97 8.96
C PHE A 464 -6.76 -10.72 9.14
N VAL A 465 -6.57 -9.93 10.18
CA VAL A 465 -7.21 -8.60 10.30
C VAL A 465 -6.79 -7.71 9.12
N GLY A 466 -5.50 -7.70 8.78
CA GLY A 466 -4.97 -6.97 7.63
C GLY A 466 -5.39 -7.57 6.29
N LEU A 467 -5.29 -8.89 6.14
CA LEU A 467 -5.67 -9.58 4.90
C LEU A 467 -7.16 -9.38 4.57
N LEU A 468 -8.04 -9.40 5.58
CA LEU A 468 -9.47 -9.20 5.38
C LEU A 468 -9.85 -7.73 5.20
N SER A 469 -9.12 -6.79 5.82
CA SER A 469 -9.44 -5.34 5.76
C SER A 469 -8.83 -4.60 4.57
N ARG A 470 -7.61 -4.97 4.18
CA ARG A 470 -6.84 -4.34 3.10
C ARG A 470 -6.70 -5.24 1.87
N GLY A 471 -6.83 -6.56 2.03
CA GLY A 471 -6.55 -7.53 0.96
C GLY A 471 -5.08 -7.97 0.93
N ILE A 472 -4.76 -8.86 0.00
CA ILE A 472 -3.38 -9.34 -0.19
C ILE A 472 -2.58 -8.30 -0.99
N LEU A 473 -1.49 -7.84 -0.41
CA LEU A 473 -0.61 -6.82 -0.97
C LEU A 473 0.52 -7.47 -1.79
N LEU A 474 0.99 -6.75 -2.82
CA LEU A 474 2.29 -7.04 -3.40
C LEU A 474 3.41 -6.79 -2.36
N PRO A 475 4.49 -7.57 -2.36
CA PRO A 475 5.62 -7.35 -1.45
C PRO A 475 6.19 -5.92 -1.62
N LYS A 476 6.27 -5.15 -0.52
CA LYS A 476 6.82 -3.77 -0.54
C LYS A 476 8.35 -3.73 -0.74
N VAL A 477 9.06 -4.76 -0.26
CA VAL A 477 10.52 -4.83 -0.27
C VAL A 477 10.98 -6.16 -0.86
N VAL A 478 11.99 -6.05 -1.73
CA VAL A 478 12.46 -7.13 -2.57
C VAL A 478 13.92 -7.40 -2.25
N VAL A 479 14.16 -8.49 -1.51
CA VAL A 479 15.44 -9.18 -1.47
C VAL A 479 15.53 -10.06 -2.70
N SER A 480 16.27 -9.60 -3.70
CA SER A 480 16.96 -10.51 -4.61
C SER A 480 18.38 -10.66 -4.09
N MET A 481 18.62 -11.65 -3.23
CA MET A 481 19.95 -12.21 -3.06
C MET A 481 19.84 -13.65 -2.56
N GLY A 482 20.53 -14.55 -3.29
CA GLY A 482 20.44 -15.97 -3.08
C GLY A 482 20.91 -16.42 -1.70
N ILE A 483 20.34 -17.55 -1.29
CA ILE A 483 20.79 -18.45 -0.23
C ILE A 483 20.58 -17.89 1.19
N ASN A 484 19.34 -17.48 1.48
CA ASN A 484 18.52 -17.79 2.67
C ASN A 484 17.43 -16.71 2.76
N ARG A 485 16.14 -17.10 2.75
CA ARG A 485 14.95 -16.21 2.68
C ARG A 485 15.01 -15.09 3.74
N THR A 486 14.45 -13.90 3.50
CA THR A 486 13.00 -13.65 3.31
C THR A 486 12.68 -12.33 2.60
N ASP A 487 11.91 -12.39 1.50
CA ASP A 487 10.82 -11.46 1.08
C ASP A 487 10.68 -11.37 -0.47
N GLY A 488 11.74 -11.59 -1.24
CA GLY A 488 11.64 -11.95 -2.66
C GLY A 488 11.24 -13.41 -2.78
N GLY A 489 10.01 -13.70 -3.19
CA GLY A 489 9.61 -15.08 -3.44
C GLY A 489 10.41 -15.69 -4.60
N TRP A 490 10.29 -17.00 -4.80
CA TRP A 490 11.14 -17.75 -5.75
C TRP A 490 10.94 -17.37 -7.23
N LEU A 491 9.91 -16.58 -7.50
CA LEU A 491 9.60 -15.99 -8.80
C LEU A 491 9.45 -14.47 -8.68
N GLY A 492 10.20 -13.81 -7.80
CA GLY A 492 10.19 -12.35 -7.65
C GLY A 492 8.97 -11.79 -6.92
N ASP A 493 8.50 -10.63 -7.37
CA ASP A 493 7.79 -9.61 -6.58
C ASP A 493 6.28 -9.70 -6.79
N GLY A 494 5.74 -10.92 -6.70
CA GLY A 494 4.34 -11.19 -6.94
C GLY A 494 3.59 -11.67 -5.71
N ILE A 495 2.29 -11.90 -5.89
CA ILE A 495 1.40 -12.53 -4.92
C ILE A 495 1.44 -14.04 -5.17
N TYR A 496 1.83 -14.79 -4.13
CA TYR A 496 2.06 -16.23 -4.20
C TYR A 496 0.81 -17.00 -3.76
N PHE A 497 0.49 -18.00 -4.57
CA PHE A 497 -0.58 -18.94 -4.35
C PHE A 497 -0.07 -20.36 -4.61
N GLY A 498 -0.66 -21.32 -3.90
CA GLY A 498 -0.39 -22.74 -4.09
C GLY A 498 -1.68 -23.55 -4.05
N ASN A 499 -1.51 -24.88 -4.07
CA ASN A 499 -2.60 -25.76 -3.69
C ASN A 499 -2.85 -25.71 -2.17
N ALA A 500 -3.90 -26.40 -1.70
CA ALA A 500 -4.26 -26.37 -0.29
C ALA A 500 -3.19 -26.97 0.64
N ASP A 501 -2.38 -27.94 0.20
CA ASP A 501 -1.33 -28.54 1.04
C ASP A 501 -0.14 -27.59 1.19
N THR A 502 0.29 -26.98 0.08
CA THR A 502 1.33 -25.94 0.07
C THR A 502 0.92 -24.77 0.97
N ALA A 503 -0.30 -24.25 0.82
CA ALA A 503 -0.81 -23.17 1.67
C ALA A 503 -0.89 -23.58 3.15
N PHE A 504 -1.26 -24.83 3.46
CA PHE A 504 -1.29 -25.34 4.83
C PHE A 504 0.10 -25.38 5.47
N GLY A 505 1.15 -25.66 4.69
CA GLY A 505 2.53 -25.59 5.10
C GLY A 505 2.97 -24.18 5.52
N TYR A 506 2.45 -23.14 4.86
CA TYR A 506 2.71 -21.74 5.18
C TYR A 506 1.81 -21.16 6.28
N ALA A 507 0.62 -21.73 6.49
CA ALA A 507 -0.26 -21.30 7.56
C ALA A 507 0.34 -21.65 8.93
N HIS A 508 0.38 -20.70 9.86
CA HIS A 508 0.87 -20.99 11.22
C HIS A 508 -0.26 -21.44 12.14
N ILE A 509 0.07 -22.27 13.14
CA ILE A 509 -0.86 -22.66 14.19
C ILE A 509 -1.06 -21.45 15.11
N GLY A 510 -2.30 -21.00 15.25
CA GLY A 510 -2.67 -19.96 16.20
C GLY A 510 -3.05 -20.51 17.57
N ARG A 511 -3.46 -19.62 18.50
CA ARG A 511 -3.75 -20.03 19.88
C ARG A 511 -4.90 -21.03 20.02
N ARG A 512 -5.80 -21.09 19.05
CA ARG A 512 -6.89 -22.10 18.99
C ARG A 512 -6.44 -23.50 18.54
N GLN A 513 -5.14 -23.70 18.31
CA GLN A 513 -4.60 -24.93 17.74
C GLN A 513 -5.19 -25.24 16.35
N THR A 514 -5.55 -24.19 15.61
CA THR A 514 -6.04 -24.22 14.23
C THR A 514 -5.14 -23.35 13.35
N ARG A 515 -5.23 -23.58 12.04
CA ARG A 515 -4.57 -22.82 10.98
C ARG A 515 -5.62 -22.14 10.13
N LEU A 516 -5.29 -20.96 9.62
CA LEU A 516 -6.15 -20.19 8.73
C LEU A 516 -5.53 -20.11 7.34
N MET A 517 -6.35 -20.32 6.32
CA MET A 517 -5.99 -20.13 4.93
C MET A 517 -7.09 -19.36 4.21
N LEU A 518 -6.70 -18.60 3.20
CA LEU A 518 -7.62 -17.98 2.26
C LEU A 518 -7.74 -18.86 1.02
N ILE A 519 -8.94 -18.88 0.44
CA ILE A 519 -9.22 -19.42 -0.89
C ILE A 519 -9.56 -18.23 -1.77
N ASN A 520 -8.76 -18.05 -2.81
CA ASN A 520 -8.80 -16.90 -3.69
C ASN A 520 -9.16 -17.35 -5.10
N LYS A 521 -9.99 -16.58 -5.78
CA LYS A 521 -10.14 -16.71 -7.22
C LYS A 521 -8.99 -15.98 -7.90
N VAL A 522 -8.19 -16.70 -8.67
CA VAL A 522 -6.97 -16.18 -9.31
C VAL A 522 -7.08 -16.36 -10.82
N ALA A 523 -6.93 -15.27 -11.56
CA ALA A 523 -6.91 -15.23 -13.01
C ALA A 523 -5.47 -15.39 -13.53
N LEU A 524 -5.08 -16.63 -13.80
CA LEU A 524 -3.72 -16.98 -14.20
C LEU A 524 -3.42 -16.66 -15.66
N GLY A 525 -4.44 -16.63 -16.51
CA GLY A 525 -4.30 -16.48 -17.95
C GLY A 525 -3.28 -17.45 -18.54
N LYS A 526 -2.47 -16.95 -19.48
CA LYS A 526 -1.35 -17.70 -20.02
C LYS A 526 -0.17 -17.65 -19.04
N MET A 527 0.16 -18.80 -18.48
CA MET A 527 1.23 -18.95 -17.48
C MET A 527 2.58 -19.18 -18.15
N GLN A 528 3.62 -18.58 -17.59
CA GLN A 528 5.00 -18.88 -17.94
C GLN A 528 5.58 -19.88 -16.97
N ASP A 529 5.97 -21.06 -17.46
CA ASP A 529 6.59 -22.10 -16.64
C ASP A 529 8.06 -21.78 -16.32
N TYR A 530 8.43 -22.08 -15.08
CA TYR A 530 9.78 -21.98 -14.55
C TYR A 530 10.14 -23.28 -13.83
N SER A 531 11.23 -23.92 -14.25
CA SER A 531 11.82 -25.07 -13.55
C SER A 531 12.98 -24.68 -12.63
N LYS A 532 13.35 -23.39 -12.62
CA LYS A 532 14.41 -22.83 -11.79
C LYS A 532 13.94 -21.57 -11.09
N ILE A 533 14.33 -21.42 -9.83
CA ILE A 533 14.08 -20.22 -9.03
C ILE A 533 14.70 -19.02 -9.74
N THR A 534 13.89 -17.98 -9.95
CA THR A 534 14.26 -16.79 -10.71
C THR A 534 13.86 -15.55 -9.93
N TYR A 535 14.85 -14.89 -9.34
CA TYR A 535 14.66 -13.69 -8.54
C TYR A 535 14.47 -12.43 -9.41
N GLY A 536 13.87 -11.40 -8.83
CA GLY A 536 13.77 -10.06 -9.44
C GLY A 536 12.75 -9.95 -10.58
N ILE A 537 11.88 -10.93 -10.76
CA ILE A 537 10.74 -10.83 -11.68
C ILE A 537 9.73 -9.85 -11.08
N LYS A 538 9.48 -8.74 -11.77
CA LYS A 538 8.46 -7.74 -11.37
C LYS A 538 7.15 -7.87 -12.13
N GLN A 539 7.20 -8.59 -13.23
CA GLN A 539 6.07 -8.85 -14.12
C GLN A 539 6.41 -10.07 -14.98
N PRO A 540 5.41 -10.82 -15.47
CA PRO A 540 5.62 -11.91 -16.42
C PRO A 540 6.26 -11.39 -17.72
N LYS A 541 6.90 -12.29 -18.49
CA LYS A 541 7.39 -11.90 -19.82
C LYS A 541 6.24 -11.50 -20.74
N THR A 542 6.55 -10.67 -21.74
CA THR A 542 5.60 -10.24 -22.77
C THR A 542 4.86 -11.44 -23.36
N GLY A 543 3.52 -11.37 -23.34
CA GLY A 543 2.64 -12.43 -23.83
C GLY A 543 2.24 -13.48 -22.78
N PHE A 544 2.63 -13.31 -21.52
CA PHE A 544 2.18 -14.10 -20.37
C PHE A 544 1.50 -13.21 -19.32
N ASN A 545 0.65 -13.80 -18.50
CA ASN A 545 -0.14 -13.12 -17.47
C ASN A 545 0.28 -13.50 -16.05
N SER A 546 0.94 -14.63 -15.86
CA SER A 546 1.40 -15.10 -14.55
C SER A 546 2.62 -16.01 -14.70
N CYS A 547 3.27 -16.33 -13.58
CA CYS A 547 4.38 -17.27 -13.52
C CYS A 547 3.95 -18.53 -12.78
N HIS A 548 4.46 -19.68 -13.22
CA HIS A 548 4.22 -20.98 -12.65
C HIS A 548 5.55 -21.67 -12.35
N GLY A 549 5.86 -21.85 -11.08
CA GLY A 549 6.99 -22.67 -10.62
C GLY A 549 6.57 -24.12 -10.66
N VAL A 550 7.19 -24.93 -11.51
CA VAL A 550 6.75 -26.31 -11.79
C VAL A 550 7.24 -27.25 -10.69
N ALA A 551 6.31 -27.98 -10.05
CA ALA A 551 6.62 -28.97 -9.02
C ALA A 551 7.64 -30.02 -9.48
N GLY A 552 8.39 -30.58 -8.52
CA GLY A 552 9.41 -31.59 -8.81
C GLY A 552 10.66 -31.06 -9.50
N THR A 553 10.83 -29.73 -9.54
CA THR A 553 12.03 -29.07 -10.06
C THR A 553 12.81 -28.42 -8.92
N GLN A 554 13.30 -27.18 -9.07
CA GLN A 554 13.75 -26.41 -7.91
C GLN A 554 12.57 -25.96 -7.02
N PHE A 555 11.34 -26.12 -7.50
CA PHE A 555 10.11 -25.94 -6.73
C PHE A 555 9.66 -27.31 -6.20
N TYR A 556 9.39 -27.37 -4.90
CA TYR A 556 8.91 -28.59 -4.25
C TYR A 556 7.47 -28.91 -4.69
N ASP A 557 6.59 -27.91 -4.60
CA ASP A 557 5.22 -27.93 -5.10
C ASP A 557 5.04 -26.91 -6.24
N ASP A 558 3.88 -26.94 -6.89
CA ASP A 558 3.51 -25.91 -7.85
C ASP A 558 3.29 -24.57 -7.14
N GLU A 559 3.98 -23.54 -7.60
CA GLU A 559 3.83 -22.16 -7.13
C GLU A 559 3.25 -21.28 -8.24
N TYR A 560 2.12 -20.64 -7.97
CA TYR A 560 1.46 -19.73 -8.91
C TYR A 560 1.64 -18.30 -8.44
N VAL A 561 2.11 -17.43 -9.33
CA VAL A 561 2.47 -16.05 -8.97
C VAL A 561 1.86 -15.06 -9.96
N VAL A 562 1.09 -14.12 -9.41
CA VAL A 562 0.52 -12.98 -10.16
C VAL A 562 1.17 -11.68 -9.70
N TYR A 563 1.31 -10.71 -10.58
CA TYR A 563 2.04 -9.45 -10.31
C TYR A 563 1.13 -8.22 -10.40
N ASP A 564 -0.18 -8.46 -10.43
CA ASP A 564 -1.22 -7.45 -10.46
C ASP A 564 -2.32 -7.88 -9.48
N GLU A 565 -2.64 -7.02 -8.52
CA GLU A 565 -3.69 -7.26 -7.53
C GLU A 565 -5.05 -7.55 -8.17
N ARG A 566 -5.31 -7.01 -9.37
CA ARG A 566 -6.57 -7.24 -10.11
C ARG A 566 -6.73 -8.68 -10.59
N GLN A 567 -5.67 -9.48 -10.58
CA GLN A 567 -5.73 -10.89 -10.98
C GLN A 567 -6.22 -11.81 -9.85
N GLN A 568 -6.48 -11.30 -8.65
CA GLN A 568 -6.93 -12.12 -7.54
C GLN A 568 -8.05 -11.45 -6.75
N LYS A 569 -8.91 -12.26 -6.13
CA LYS A 569 -9.84 -11.80 -5.09
C LYS A 569 -10.08 -12.89 -4.06
N ILE A 570 -10.25 -12.50 -2.81
CA ILE A 570 -10.58 -13.41 -1.71
C ILE A 570 -12.04 -13.84 -1.87
N GLN A 571 -12.31 -15.15 -1.71
CA GLN A 571 -13.68 -15.69 -1.75
C GLN A 571 -14.06 -16.49 -0.51
N TYR A 572 -13.09 -17.17 0.10
CA TYR A 572 -13.34 -17.91 1.33
C TYR A 572 -12.16 -17.79 2.30
N LEU A 573 -12.48 -17.96 3.57
CA LEU A 573 -11.53 -18.23 4.65
C LEU A 573 -11.86 -19.61 5.21
N VAL A 574 -10.84 -20.45 5.31
CA VAL A 574 -10.95 -21.80 5.87
C VAL A 574 -10.11 -21.90 7.14
N GLU A 575 -10.72 -22.46 8.18
CA GLU A 575 -10.07 -22.82 9.42
C GLU A 575 -9.91 -24.35 9.45
N THR A 576 -8.69 -24.81 9.65
CA THR A 576 -8.32 -26.23 9.66
C THR A 576 -7.60 -26.61 10.94
N ARG A 577 -7.84 -27.82 11.42
CA ARG A 577 -7.09 -28.44 12.53
C ARG A 577 -6.13 -29.50 12.04
#